data_AF-A0A0D0DQE9-F1
#
_entry.id   AF-A0A0D0DQE9-F1
#
_cell.length_a   1.000
_cell.length_b   1.000
_cell.length_c   1.000
_cell.angle_alpha   90.00
_cell.angle_beta   90.00
_cell.angle_gamma   90.00
#
_symmetry.space_group_name_H-M   'P 1'
#
loop_
_entity.id
_entity.type
_entity.pdbx_description
1 polymer ?
#
loop_
_entity_poly.entity_id
_entity_poly.type
_entity_poly.pdbx_seq_one_letter_code
_entity_poly.pdbx_strand_id
1 'polypeptide(L)'
;MPSPQHLHDIYASLLIPRDTSRGYPLWNPEPNSELPEVCRDEGLRLGDVGIVKDGNFDVLFNILLPREHPVNQWSGVPTTFRQVPTLPRDFSKLSGYDNHGYIISSKSVRTSVVVNVVAPVQFFLDSQFTPPSEKGAILILPEGGGYESLLNLRAVSEEARANGESWYRYAYLERGLTAINNDSLFLITGFHKASSW
;
A
#
# COMPACT_ATOMS: atom_id res chain seq x y z
N MET A 1 13.27 20.00 -20.14
CA MET A 1 12.69 18.68 -20.44
C MET A 1 11.97 18.23 -19.19
N PRO A 2 10.65 17.92 -19.21
CA PRO A 2 10.05 17.25 -18.06
C PRO A 2 10.75 15.90 -17.89
N SER A 3 11.08 15.55 -16.65
CA SER A 3 11.63 14.23 -16.32
C SER A 3 10.70 13.13 -16.85
N PRO A 4 11.22 12.01 -17.37
CA PRO A 4 10.37 10.90 -17.78
C PRO A 4 9.50 10.47 -16.59
N GLN A 5 8.18 10.50 -16.76
CA GLN A 5 7.25 10.02 -15.73
C GLN A 5 7.45 8.52 -15.57
N HIS A 6 7.71 8.06 -14.35
CA HIS A 6 7.87 6.65 -14.07
C HIS A 6 6.51 5.93 -14.16
N LEU A 7 6.50 4.67 -14.60
CA LEU A 7 5.27 3.91 -14.81
C LEU A 7 4.42 3.77 -13.53
N HIS A 8 5.06 3.67 -12.37
CA HIS A 8 4.36 3.60 -11.08
C HIS A 8 3.64 4.91 -10.73
N ASP A 9 4.20 6.07 -11.08
CA ASP A 9 3.53 7.37 -10.88
C ASP A 9 2.32 7.51 -11.80
N ILE A 10 2.44 7.07 -13.06
CA ILE A 10 1.32 7.03 -14.00
C ILE A 10 0.24 6.09 -13.48
N TYR A 11 0.61 4.91 -13.01
CA TYR A 11 -0.31 3.94 -12.44
C TYR A 11 -1.09 4.51 -11.25
N ALA A 12 -0.37 5.08 -10.27
CA ALA A 12 -1.01 5.67 -9.09
C ALA A 12 -1.90 6.87 -9.45
N SER A 13 -1.41 7.78 -10.29
CA SER A 13 -2.20 8.96 -10.71
C SER A 13 -3.48 8.60 -11.49
N LEU A 14 -3.51 7.45 -12.18
CA LEU A 14 -4.68 6.99 -12.91
C LEU A 14 -5.70 6.24 -12.04
N LEU A 15 -5.23 5.51 -11.02
CA LEU A 15 -6.07 4.68 -10.14
C LEU A 15 -6.59 5.43 -8.91
N ILE A 16 -5.81 6.32 -8.28
CA ILE A 16 -6.25 7.09 -7.10
C ILE A 16 -7.60 7.80 -7.32
N PRO A 17 -7.84 8.48 -8.46
CA PRO A 17 -9.12 9.17 -8.68
C PRO A 17 -10.31 8.22 -8.94
N ARG A 18 -10.08 6.90 -9.03
CA ARG A 18 -11.17 5.92 -9.18
C ARG A 18 -11.87 5.63 -7.89
N ASP A 19 -11.08 5.47 -6.85
CA ASP A 19 -11.55 5.06 -5.54
C ASP A 19 -10.56 5.58 -4.51
N THR A 20 -10.78 6.82 -4.09
CA THR A 20 -9.94 7.48 -3.10
C THR A 20 -10.03 6.80 -1.73
N SER A 21 -11.02 5.93 -1.50
CA SER A 21 -11.15 5.19 -0.24
C SER A 21 -10.12 4.08 -0.08
N ARG A 22 -9.51 3.62 -1.18
CA ARG A 22 -8.50 2.54 -1.18
C ARG A 22 -7.09 2.99 -0.85
N GLY A 23 -6.86 4.29 -0.76
CA GLY A 23 -5.55 4.86 -0.48
C GLY A 23 -4.63 4.86 -1.71
N TYR A 24 -3.33 4.69 -1.47
CA TYR A 24 -2.30 4.76 -2.50
C TYR A 24 -2.04 3.37 -3.11
N PRO A 25 -2.20 3.18 -4.43
CA PRO A 25 -1.96 1.90 -5.07
C PRO A 25 -0.46 1.69 -5.31
N LEU A 26 0.06 0.55 -4.85
CA LEU A 26 1.45 0.15 -5.09
C LEU A 26 1.56 -0.56 -6.45
N TRP A 27 2.61 -0.22 -7.21
CA TRP A 27 2.93 -0.90 -8.46
C TRP A 27 3.64 -2.23 -8.19
N ASN A 28 4.50 -2.26 -7.17
CA ASN A 28 5.16 -3.46 -6.70
C ASN A 28 4.83 -3.63 -5.20
N PRO A 29 3.76 -4.37 -4.86
CA PRO A 29 3.31 -4.52 -3.47
C PRO A 29 4.12 -5.55 -2.67
N GLU A 30 5.04 -6.28 -3.31
CA GLU A 30 5.84 -7.30 -2.66
C GLU A 30 6.73 -6.71 -1.55
N PRO A 31 6.82 -7.37 -0.38
CA PRO A 31 7.67 -6.89 0.70
C PRO A 31 9.15 -6.99 0.31
N ASN A 32 9.98 -6.11 0.87
CA ASN A 32 11.42 -6.19 0.70
C ASN A 32 11.95 -7.57 1.15
N SER A 33 12.65 -8.27 0.26
CA SER A 33 13.22 -9.61 0.49
C SER A 33 14.21 -9.66 1.66
N GLU A 34 14.82 -8.54 2.00
CA GLU A 34 15.77 -8.43 3.12
C GLU A 34 15.08 -8.32 4.48
N LEU A 35 13.77 -8.02 4.54
CA LEU A 35 13.05 -7.99 5.81
C LEU A 35 13.10 -9.36 6.50
N PRO A 36 13.04 -9.42 7.85
CA PRO A 36 12.91 -10.68 8.56
C PRO A 36 11.75 -11.53 8.03
N GLU A 37 11.87 -12.85 8.05
CA GLU A 37 10.85 -13.76 7.49
C GLU A 37 9.44 -13.50 8.05
N VAL A 38 9.32 -13.38 9.37
CA VAL A 38 8.08 -12.99 10.05
C VAL A 38 7.50 -11.66 9.55
N CYS A 39 8.35 -10.75 9.09
CA CYS A 39 7.93 -9.47 8.53
C CYS A 39 7.40 -9.65 7.10
N ARG A 40 8.05 -10.48 6.29
CA ARG A 40 7.68 -10.77 4.89
C ARG A 40 6.36 -11.53 4.79
N ASP A 41 6.16 -12.55 5.62
CA ASP A 41 4.97 -13.41 5.55
C ASP A 41 3.66 -12.63 5.77
N GLU A 42 3.68 -11.64 6.66
CA GLU A 42 2.53 -10.78 6.93
C GLU A 42 2.39 -9.64 5.90
N GLY A 43 3.50 -9.24 5.27
CA GLY A 43 3.62 -8.05 4.43
C GLY A 43 3.41 -6.73 5.21
N LEU A 44 2.85 -5.73 4.54
CA LEU A 44 2.56 -4.41 5.13
C LEU A 44 1.50 -4.48 6.23
N ARG A 45 1.64 -3.69 7.29
CA ARG A 45 0.79 -3.73 8.48
C ARG A 45 0.18 -2.36 8.76
N LEU A 46 -0.93 -2.35 9.48
CA LEU A 46 -1.42 -1.13 10.10
C LEU A 46 -0.35 -0.60 11.06
N GLY A 47 -0.11 0.71 11.00
CA GLY A 47 0.94 1.35 11.78
C GLY A 47 2.31 1.40 11.11
N ASP A 48 2.52 0.73 9.97
CA ASP A 48 3.78 0.87 9.26
C ASP A 48 3.97 2.32 8.82
N VAL A 49 5.11 2.88 9.20
CA VAL A 49 5.63 4.14 8.70
C VAL A 49 6.69 3.80 7.68
N GLY A 50 6.60 4.40 6.50
CA GLY A 50 7.47 4.03 5.40
C GLY A 50 7.46 5.02 4.25
N ILE A 51 8.24 4.70 3.23
CA ILE A 51 8.41 5.56 2.07
C ILE A 51 7.95 4.82 0.82
N VAL A 52 7.13 5.50 0.02
CA VAL A 52 6.83 5.00 -1.32
C VAL A 52 7.95 5.42 -2.27
N LYS A 53 8.62 4.43 -2.86
CA LYS A 53 9.73 4.63 -3.80
C LYS A 53 9.70 3.55 -4.88
N ASP A 54 9.84 3.96 -6.13
CA ASP A 54 9.88 3.06 -7.29
C ASP A 54 8.67 2.10 -7.36
N GLY A 55 7.52 2.57 -6.89
CA GLY A 55 6.29 1.78 -6.83
C GLY A 55 6.19 0.77 -5.68
N ASN A 56 7.20 0.69 -4.82
CA ASN A 56 7.28 -0.13 -3.61
C ASN A 56 7.00 0.70 -2.36
N PHE A 57 6.70 0.03 -1.25
CA PHE A 57 6.67 0.64 0.08
C PHE A 57 7.84 0.10 0.92
N ASP A 58 8.80 0.97 1.24
CA ASP A 58 9.93 0.64 2.13
C ASP A 58 9.56 0.94 3.58
N VAL A 59 9.44 -0.12 4.39
CA VAL A 59 9.05 -0.02 5.80
C VAL A 59 10.21 0.51 6.63
N LEU A 60 9.96 1.60 7.37
CA LEU A 60 10.93 2.17 8.30
C LEU A 60 10.80 1.54 9.68
N PHE A 61 9.59 1.56 10.23
CA PHE A 61 9.19 1.00 11.52
C PHE A 61 7.65 0.96 11.62
N ASN A 62 7.11 0.40 12.71
CA ASN A 62 5.68 0.33 12.98
C ASN A 62 5.34 0.96 14.34
N ILE A 63 4.44 1.95 14.35
CA ILE A 63 4.06 2.69 15.56
C ILE A 63 3.12 1.94 16.49
N LEU A 64 2.45 0.88 16.03
CA LEU A 64 1.51 0.09 16.84
C LEU A 64 2.21 -1.08 17.57
N LEU A 65 3.42 -1.43 17.12
CA LEU A 65 4.21 -2.53 17.68
C LEU A 65 5.26 -2.03 18.67
N PRO A 66 5.65 -2.84 19.66
CA PRO A 66 6.69 -2.45 20.61
C PRO A 66 8.05 -2.31 19.91
N ARG A 67 8.98 -1.59 20.54
CA ARG A 67 10.34 -1.37 20.01
C ARG A 67 11.09 -2.69 19.78
N GLU A 68 10.77 -3.70 20.58
CA GLU A 68 11.36 -5.04 20.57
C GLU A 68 10.79 -5.93 19.46
N HIS A 69 9.74 -5.50 18.76
CA HIS A 69 9.18 -6.26 17.65
C HIS A 69 10.19 -6.36 16.49
N PRO A 70 10.30 -7.51 15.79
CA PRO A 70 11.26 -7.69 14.70
C PRO A 70 11.26 -6.59 13.62
N VAL A 71 10.08 -6.10 13.22
CA VAL A 71 9.94 -4.93 12.32
C VAL A 71 10.69 -3.69 12.84
N ASN A 72 10.56 -3.39 14.14
CA ASN A 72 11.15 -2.22 14.77
C ASN A 72 12.63 -2.42 15.14
N GLN A 73 13.08 -3.67 15.29
CA GLN A 73 14.48 -3.98 15.52
C GLN A 73 15.30 -4.02 14.24
N TRP A 74 14.70 -4.43 13.11
CA TRP A 74 15.38 -4.65 11.84
C TRP A 74 16.28 -3.49 11.42
N SER A 75 15.78 -2.26 11.53
CA SER A 75 16.53 -1.05 11.19
C SER A 75 16.52 -0.03 12.33
N GLY A 76 16.09 -0.45 13.52
CA GLY A 76 15.80 0.43 14.64
C GLY A 76 14.58 1.32 14.40
N VAL A 77 14.42 2.30 15.27
CA VAL A 77 13.33 3.30 15.24
C VAL A 77 13.89 4.66 15.64
N PRO A 78 13.21 5.77 15.29
CA PRO A 78 13.63 7.11 15.70
C PRO A 78 13.85 7.24 17.22
N THR A 79 14.71 8.16 17.63
CA THR A 79 14.94 8.45 19.06
C THR A 79 13.67 8.91 19.78
N THR A 80 12.76 9.60 19.08
CA THR A 80 11.46 10.04 19.59
C THR A 80 10.38 8.96 19.56
N PHE A 81 10.70 7.74 19.12
CA PHE A 81 9.72 6.68 18.96
C PHE A 81 8.95 6.39 20.24
N ARG A 82 7.63 6.38 20.09
CA ARG A 82 6.66 5.98 21.10
C ARG A 82 5.65 5.04 20.46
N GLN A 83 5.40 3.91 21.11
CA GLN A 83 4.33 3.01 20.70
C GLN A 83 2.97 3.66 20.95
N VAL A 84 2.08 3.61 19.96
CA VAL A 84 0.68 3.95 20.09
C VAL A 84 -0.09 2.69 20.50
N PRO A 85 -0.61 2.62 21.74
CA PRO A 85 -1.34 1.44 22.19
C PRO A 85 -2.66 1.30 21.43
N THR A 86 -2.96 0.08 21.03
CA THR A 86 -4.22 -0.29 20.36
C THR A 86 -4.84 -1.51 21.02
N LEU A 87 -6.14 -1.65 20.88
CA LEU A 87 -6.93 -2.77 21.37
C LEU A 87 -7.63 -3.44 20.18
N PRO A 88 -8.02 -4.73 20.27
CA PRO A 88 -8.67 -5.43 19.17
C PRO A 88 -9.90 -4.72 18.59
N ARG A 89 -10.63 -3.94 19.41
CA ARG A 89 -11.79 -3.16 18.99
C ARG A 89 -11.46 -1.91 18.16
N ASP A 90 -10.19 -1.52 18.08
CA ASP A 90 -9.75 -0.35 17.33
C ASP A 90 -9.56 -0.67 15.83
N PHE A 91 -9.71 -1.95 15.46
CA PHE A 91 -9.52 -2.46 14.12
C PHE A 91 -10.84 -2.88 13.47
N SER A 92 -10.95 -2.67 12.16
CA SER A 92 -12.00 -3.21 11.31
C SER A 92 -11.36 -4.10 10.26
N LYS A 93 -11.89 -5.31 10.08
CA LYS A 93 -11.41 -6.26 9.08
C LYS A 93 -12.59 -6.87 8.34
N LEU A 94 -12.54 -6.82 7.01
CA LEU A 94 -13.50 -7.49 6.15
C LEU A 94 -12.75 -8.35 5.15
N SER A 95 -12.87 -9.67 5.31
CA SER A 95 -12.47 -10.65 4.31
C SER A 95 -13.48 -10.67 3.17
N GLY A 96 -13.02 -10.73 1.92
CA GLY A 96 -13.91 -10.75 0.75
C GLY A 96 -14.64 -9.42 0.52
N TYR A 97 -13.96 -8.30 0.80
CA TYR A 97 -14.44 -6.97 0.44
C TYR A 97 -14.64 -6.85 -1.08
N ASP A 98 -13.68 -7.38 -1.84
CA ASP A 98 -13.77 -7.49 -3.29
C ASP A 98 -14.06 -8.93 -3.70
N ASN A 99 -14.97 -9.09 -4.66
CA ASN A 99 -15.31 -10.40 -5.24
C ASN A 99 -14.17 -10.92 -6.13
N HIS A 100 -14.18 -12.23 -6.41
CA HIS A 100 -13.29 -12.84 -7.39
C HIS A 100 -13.42 -12.15 -8.76
N GLY A 101 -12.28 -11.89 -9.40
CA GLY A 101 -12.21 -11.20 -10.69
C GLY A 101 -12.55 -9.71 -10.63
N TYR A 102 -12.51 -9.07 -9.45
CA TYR A 102 -12.76 -7.63 -9.32
C TYR A 102 -11.72 -6.82 -10.11
N ILE A 103 -12.16 -5.78 -10.83
CA ILE A 103 -11.30 -4.96 -11.69
C ILE A 103 -11.36 -3.51 -11.26
N ILE A 104 -10.18 -2.91 -11.07
CA ILE A 104 -10.00 -1.48 -10.85
C ILE A 104 -9.29 -0.95 -12.09
N SER A 105 -9.92 -0.05 -12.83
CA SER A 105 -9.33 0.48 -14.07
C SER A 105 -9.53 1.98 -14.23
N SER A 106 -8.64 2.65 -14.97
CA SER A 106 -8.78 4.07 -15.29
C SER A 106 -9.96 4.34 -16.24
N LYS A 107 -10.45 5.59 -16.31
CA LYS A 107 -11.62 6.01 -17.15
C LYS A 107 -11.36 5.69 -18.62
N SER A 108 -10.08 5.75 -19.00
CA SER A 108 -9.60 5.49 -20.35
C SER A 108 -9.68 4.02 -20.75
N VAL A 109 -9.86 3.11 -19.80
CA VAL A 109 -10.03 1.68 -20.05
C VAL A 109 -11.52 1.38 -20.03
N ARG A 110 -12.06 0.96 -21.18
CA ARG A 110 -13.36 0.29 -21.23
C ARG A 110 -13.09 -1.21 -21.08
N THR A 111 -13.50 -1.79 -19.95
CA THR A 111 -13.36 -3.22 -19.72
C THR A 111 -14.71 -3.91 -19.92
N SER A 112 -14.79 -4.85 -20.83
CA SER A 112 -15.86 -5.86 -20.89
C SER A 112 -15.32 -7.14 -20.28
N VAL A 113 -15.91 -7.61 -19.18
CA VAL A 113 -15.53 -8.91 -18.60
C VAL A 113 -16.51 -9.96 -19.12
N VAL A 114 -16.03 -10.93 -19.88
CA VAL A 114 -16.79 -12.13 -20.25
C VAL A 114 -16.36 -13.25 -19.33
N VAL A 115 -17.16 -13.55 -18.31
CA VAL A 115 -16.90 -14.68 -17.41
C VAL A 115 -17.39 -15.96 -18.08
N ASN A 116 -16.50 -16.67 -18.78
CA ASN A 116 -16.77 -18.03 -19.24
C ASN A 116 -16.27 -19.03 -18.21
N VAL A 117 -17.18 -19.65 -17.46
CA VAL A 117 -16.84 -20.75 -16.55
C VAL A 117 -16.67 -22.02 -17.38
N VAL A 118 -15.43 -22.34 -17.75
CA VAL A 118 -15.06 -23.66 -18.28
C VAL A 118 -14.24 -24.36 -17.20
N ALA A 119 -14.60 -25.58 -16.81
CA ALA A 119 -13.82 -26.36 -15.85
C ALA A 119 -12.53 -26.90 -16.51
N PRO A 120 -11.36 -26.91 -15.82
CA PRO A 120 -11.08 -26.31 -14.52
C PRO A 120 -11.06 -24.77 -14.61
N VAL A 121 -11.52 -24.08 -13.55
CA VAL A 121 -11.81 -22.62 -13.54
C VAL A 121 -10.69 -21.82 -14.20
N GLN A 122 -10.93 -21.40 -15.45
CA GLN A 122 -9.98 -20.62 -16.23
C GLN A 122 -10.63 -19.28 -16.55
N PHE A 123 -10.15 -18.22 -15.88
CA PHE A 123 -10.62 -16.87 -16.12
C PHE A 123 -10.03 -16.34 -17.42
N PHE A 124 -10.84 -16.28 -18.47
CA PHE A 124 -10.45 -15.61 -19.71
C PHE A 124 -10.91 -14.15 -19.67
N LEU A 125 -9.96 -13.23 -19.53
CA LEU A 125 -10.22 -11.81 -19.65
C LEU A 125 -10.03 -11.37 -21.10
N ASP A 126 -11.11 -11.28 -21.87
CA ASP A 126 -11.10 -10.60 -23.17
C ASP A 126 -11.32 -9.10 -22.96
N SER A 127 -10.24 -8.37 -22.65
CA SER A 127 -10.27 -6.93 -22.51
C SER A 127 -9.97 -6.27 -23.85
N GLN A 128 -10.99 -5.70 -24.50
CA GLN A 128 -10.75 -4.82 -25.64
C GLN A 128 -10.25 -3.46 -25.15
N PHE A 129 -8.96 -3.21 -25.32
CA PHE A 129 -8.35 -1.92 -25.04
C PHE A 129 -8.58 -0.98 -26.23
N THR A 130 -9.64 -0.19 -26.16
CA THR A 130 -9.85 0.94 -27.08
C THR A 130 -9.70 2.23 -26.30
N PRO A 131 -8.46 2.72 -26.09
CA PRO A 131 -8.24 3.87 -25.26
C PRO A 131 -8.72 5.15 -25.98
N PRO A 132 -9.43 6.05 -25.29
CA PRO A 132 -9.55 7.43 -25.73
C PRO A 132 -8.27 8.26 -25.47
N SER A 133 -7.28 7.73 -24.73
CA SER A 133 -6.08 8.46 -24.26
C SER A 133 -4.80 7.61 -24.28
N GLU A 134 -3.62 8.20 -24.45
CA GLU A 134 -2.31 7.50 -24.49
C GLU A 134 -1.97 6.62 -23.28
N LYS A 135 -2.61 6.82 -22.12
CA LYS A 135 -2.30 6.11 -20.87
C LYS A 135 -3.53 5.42 -20.27
N GLY A 136 -3.33 4.23 -19.72
CA GLY A 136 -4.34 3.45 -19.00
C GLY A 136 -3.71 2.64 -17.88
N ALA A 137 -4.50 2.34 -16.84
CA ALA A 137 -4.10 1.48 -15.74
C ALA A 137 -5.24 0.51 -15.42
N ILE A 138 -4.88 -0.74 -15.14
CA ILE A 138 -5.80 -1.82 -14.77
C ILE A 138 -5.13 -2.62 -13.65
N LEU A 139 -5.90 -2.95 -12.62
CA LEU A 139 -5.57 -3.92 -11.58
C LEU A 139 -6.72 -4.93 -11.54
N ILE A 140 -6.39 -6.21 -11.60
CA ILE A 140 -7.35 -7.31 -11.56
C ILE A 140 -7.07 -8.08 -10.27
N LEU A 141 -8.11 -8.47 -9.55
CA LEU A 141 -7.99 -9.26 -8.32
C LEU A 141 -8.64 -10.63 -8.57
N PRO A 142 -7.92 -11.62 -9.12
CA PRO A 142 -8.48 -12.93 -9.47
C PRO A 142 -9.20 -13.59 -8.29
N GLU A 143 -8.57 -13.61 -7.12
CA GLU A 143 -9.12 -14.15 -5.87
C GLU A 143 -9.85 -13.12 -5.01
N GLY A 144 -10.11 -11.93 -5.56
CA GLY A 144 -10.69 -10.81 -4.80
C GLY A 144 -9.72 -10.23 -3.79
N GLY A 145 -10.26 -9.54 -2.80
CA GLY A 145 -9.48 -8.72 -1.88
C GLY A 145 -10.16 -8.52 -0.53
N GLY A 146 -9.35 -8.34 0.50
CA GLY A 146 -9.77 -7.96 1.84
C GLY A 146 -9.43 -6.51 2.14
N TYR A 147 -10.05 -6.00 3.20
CA TYR A 147 -9.81 -4.66 3.73
C TYR A 147 -9.54 -4.74 5.22
N GLU A 148 -8.57 -3.97 5.69
CA GLU A 148 -8.30 -3.78 7.12
C GLU A 148 -7.99 -2.31 7.41
N SER A 149 -8.49 -1.77 8.52
CA SER A 149 -8.22 -0.39 8.91
C SER A 149 -8.39 -0.12 10.40
N LEU A 150 -7.86 1.02 10.82
CA LEU A 150 -8.10 1.61 12.13
C LEU A 150 -9.42 2.37 12.15
N LEU A 151 -10.28 2.07 13.12
CA LEU A 151 -11.56 2.75 13.32
C LEU A 151 -11.40 4.15 13.93
N ASN A 152 -10.41 4.32 14.80
CA ASN A 152 -10.13 5.60 15.46
C ASN A 152 -8.70 6.07 15.12
N LEU A 153 -8.62 7.10 14.28
CA LEU A 153 -7.35 7.65 13.82
C LEU A 153 -6.76 8.69 14.76
N ARG A 154 -7.41 9.04 15.87
CA ARG A 154 -7.00 10.18 16.69
C ARG A 154 -5.57 10.03 17.23
N ALA A 155 -5.29 8.91 17.92
CA ALA A 155 -3.99 8.70 18.55
C ALA A 155 -2.86 8.59 17.51
N VAL A 156 -3.09 7.85 16.42
CA VAL A 156 -2.09 7.71 15.34
C VAL A 156 -1.86 9.03 14.59
N SER A 157 -2.90 9.85 14.40
CA SER A 157 -2.78 11.16 13.75
C SER A 157 -2.09 12.19 14.65
N GLU A 158 -2.35 12.15 15.96
CA GLU A 158 -1.65 12.98 16.96
C GLU A 158 -0.16 12.62 16.99
N GLU A 159 0.17 11.33 17.02
CA GLU A 159 1.56 10.84 17.01
C GLU A 159 2.29 11.24 15.71
N ALA A 160 1.66 11.05 14.55
CA ALA A 160 2.22 11.43 13.26
C ALA A 160 2.44 12.94 13.14
N ARG A 161 1.51 13.75 13.64
CA ARG A 161 1.66 15.21 13.65
C ARG A 161 2.77 15.68 14.57
N ALA A 162 2.91 15.04 15.74
CA ALA A 162 3.93 15.40 16.71
C ALA A 162 5.35 15.00 16.26
N ASN A 163 5.49 13.90 15.51
CA ASN A 163 6.80 13.31 15.21
C ASN A 163 7.16 13.23 13.73
N GLY A 164 6.29 13.63 12.81
CA GLY A 164 6.50 13.46 11.37
C GLY A 164 7.84 14.02 10.86
N GLU A 165 8.27 15.18 11.37
CA GLU A 165 9.59 15.74 11.06
C GLU A 165 10.73 14.84 11.56
N SER A 166 10.62 14.31 12.78
CA SER A 166 11.61 13.38 13.33
C SER A 166 11.67 12.07 12.53
N TRP A 167 10.53 11.58 12.04
CA TRP A 167 10.46 10.38 11.21
C TRP A 167 11.11 10.59 9.84
N TYR A 168 10.84 11.74 9.22
CA TYR A 168 11.51 12.14 7.99
C TYR A 168 13.03 12.26 8.17
N ARG A 169 13.47 12.90 9.25
CA ARG A 169 14.90 13.03 9.59
C ARG A 169 15.56 11.68 9.85
N TYR A 170 14.89 10.77 10.56
CA TYR A 170 15.36 9.40 10.75
C TYR A 170 15.54 8.70 9.40
N ALA A 171 14.55 8.79 8.51
CA ALA A 171 14.64 8.20 7.18
C ALA A 171 15.81 8.78 6.35
N TYR A 172 15.99 10.10 6.38
CA TYR A 172 17.00 10.77 5.58
C TYR A 172 18.42 10.60 6.15
N LEU A 173 18.60 10.88 7.45
CA LEU A 173 19.92 10.95 8.10
C LEU A 173 20.41 9.60 8.61
N GLU A 174 19.53 8.83 9.26
CA GLU A 174 19.92 7.58 9.93
C GLU A 174 19.80 6.38 8.98
N ARG A 175 18.77 6.37 8.13
CA ARG A 175 18.56 5.32 7.12
C ARG A 175 19.23 5.61 5.78
N GLY A 176 19.78 6.82 5.59
CA GLY A 176 20.51 7.19 4.37
C GLY A 176 19.66 7.24 3.10
N LEU A 177 18.33 7.36 3.25
CA LEU A 177 17.42 7.47 2.12
C LEU A 177 17.48 8.93 1.61
N THR A 178 18.37 9.18 0.64
CA THR A 178 18.65 10.55 0.16
C THR A 178 17.69 11.02 -0.94
N ALA A 179 16.94 10.11 -1.55
CA ALA A 179 15.95 10.39 -2.58
C ALA A 179 14.52 10.27 -2.04
N ILE A 180 14.20 11.03 -0.99
CA ILE A 180 12.84 11.13 -0.44
C ILE A 180 12.25 12.46 -0.90
N ASN A 181 11.06 12.44 -1.50
CA ASN A 181 10.30 13.67 -1.73
C ASN A 181 9.48 14.01 -0.48
N ASN A 182 9.14 15.28 -0.28
CA ASN A 182 8.36 15.71 0.89
C ASN A 182 7.03 14.95 1.06
N ASP A 183 6.47 14.44 -0.04
CA ASP A 183 5.19 13.73 -0.07
C ASP A 183 5.36 12.20 -0.10
N SER A 184 6.58 11.69 0.14
CA SER A 184 6.89 10.26 0.06
C SER A 184 6.78 9.52 1.38
N LEU A 185 6.63 10.21 2.53
CA LEU A 185 6.49 9.57 3.85
C LEU A 185 5.02 9.26 4.14
N PHE A 186 4.72 7.99 4.39
CA PHE A 186 3.37 7.50 4.63
C PHE A 186 3.27 6.78 5.97
N LEU A 187 2.08 6.86 6.58
CA LEU A 187 1.65 6.03 7.70
C LEU A 187 0.42 5.23 7.26
N ILE A 188 0.50 3.90 7.37
CA ILE A 188 -0.59 3.01 6.98
C ILE A 188 -1.65 2.98 8.09
N THR A 189 -2.81 3.58 7.82
CA THR A 189 -3.99 3.55 8.70
C THR A 189 -5.11 2.63 8.21
N GLY A 190 -4.99 2.17 6.97
CA GLY A 190 -5.86 1.20 6.33
C GLY A 190 -5.21 0.66 5.07
N PHE A 191 -5.58 -0.54 4.65
CA PHE A 191 -5.12 -1.13 3.40
C PHE A 191 -6.16 -2.05 2.78
N HIS A 192 -6.05 -2.24 1.47
CA HIS A 192 -6.64 -3.35 0.75
C HIS A 192 -5.53 -4.33 0.38
N LYS A 193 -5.76 -5.62 0.57
CA LYS A 193 -4.82 -6.68 0.19
C LYS A 193 -5.54 -7.76 -0.61
N ALA A 194 -4.85 -8.31 -1.60
CA ALA A 194 -5.27 -9.47 -2.35
C ALA A 194 -4.17 -10.54 -2.26
N SER A 195 -4.54 -11.81 -2.38
CA SER A 195 -3.57 -12.92 -2.48
C SER A 195 -3.01 -13.09 -3.90
N SER A 196 -3.60 -12.42 -4.89
CA SER A 196 -3.20 -12.45 -6.30
C SER A 196 -3.60 -11.16 -7.01
N TRP A 197 -2.78 -10.65 -7.93
CA TRP A 197 -3.03 -9.44 -8.72
C TRP A 197 -2.39 -9.46 -10.10
#